data_AF-M2QK03-F1
#
_entry.id   AF-M2QK03-F1
#
_cell.length_a   1.000
_cell.length_b   1.000
_cell.length_c   1.000
_cell.angle_alpha   90.00
_cell.angle_beta   90.00
_cell.angle_gamma   90.00
#
_symmetry.space_group_name_H-M   'P 1'
#
loop_
_entity.id
_entity.type
_entity.pdbx_description
1 polymer ?
#
loop_
_entity_poly.entity_id
_entity_poly.type
_entity_poly.pdbx_seq_one_letter_code
_entity_poly.pdbx_strand_id
1 'polypeptide(L)'
;MQLGQSAVAAGQDYVQKNLGGLIPVSVMKYHFNVSNSYVVKKIRLLLFPWRHKWSRRVHRTENGQPEWQPPRDDVNSPDLYIPLMALVTYILLAALYSGLQARFHPEILGITASKALAVVLLDFIFVKLGCYFLNIQGGMSNQVLDVLAYDGYKFVGVIMTLIAGLLNVGRTLYSLVFLYSFFATAFFLLRSLRHMVLPDASATAAPVNPAQRSRRITFLFLVAVTQIVYMGILVRV
;
A
#
# COMPACT_ATOMS: atom_id res chain seq x y z
N MET A 1 -2.04 18.96 34.72
CA MET A 1 -2.33 18.89 33.26
C MET A 1 -1.36 19.70 32.38
N GLN A 2 -0.67 20.72 32.89
CA GLN A 2 0.33 21.50 32.12
C GLN A 2 1.56 20.69 31.66
N LEU A 3 2.04 19.74 32.50
CA LEU A 3 3.24 18.96 32.20
C LEU A 3 3.09 18.01 30.99
N GLY A 4 1.87 17.53 30.75
CA GLY A 4 1.53 16.73 29.57
C GLY A 4 1.43 17.59 28.31
N GLN A 5 0.90 18.81 28.42
CA GLN A 5 0.84 19.75 27.29
C GLN A 5 2.25 20.24 26.90
N SER A 6 3.12 20.51 27.87
CA SER A 6 4.51 20.90 27.60
C SER A 6 5.36 19.76 27.03
N ALA A 7 5.13 18.51 27.47
CA ALA A 7 5.81 17.34 26.89
C ALA A 7 5.37 17.06 25.45
N VAL A 8 4.07 17.23 25.16
CA VAL A 8 3.54 17.11 23.78
C VAL A 8 4.06 18.25 22.89
N ALA A 9 4.11 19.49 23.39
CA ALA A 9 4.67 20.62 22.66
C ALA A 9 6.18 20.42 22.36
N ALA A 10 6.96 19.99 23.35
CA ALA A 10 8.38 19.68 23.16
C ALA A 10 8.60 18.51 22.17
N GLY A 11 7.72 17.50 22.19
CA GLY A 11 7.74 16.41 21.22
C GLY A 11 7.39 16.87 19.80
N GLN A 12 6.42 17.76 19.65
CA GLN A 12 6.06 18.36 18.37
C GLN A 12 7.21 19.21 17.81
N ASP A 13 7.84 20.05 18.63
CA ASP A 13 9.00 20.86 18.24
C ASP A 13 10.20 19.98 17.86
N TYR A 14 10.45 18.88 18.58
CA TYR A 14 11.52 17.94 18.26
C TYR A 14 11.29 17.22 16.93
N VAL A 15 10.06 16.75 16.70
CA VAL A 15 9.65 16.13 15.42
C VAL A 15 9.73 17.15 14.30
N GLN A 16 9.26 18.37 14.50
CA GLN A 16 9.25 19.40 13.46
C GLN A 16 10.67 19.84 13.09
N LYS A 17 11.58 19.90 14.06
CA LYS A 17 12.99 20.29 13.86
C LYS A 17 13.84 19.17 13.23
N ASN A 18 13.57 17.90 13.53
CA ASN A 18 14.38 16.76 13.03
C ASN A 18 13.74 15.98 11.87
N LEU A 19 12.40 15.84 11.85
CA LEU A 19 11.65 15.13 10.80
C LEU A 19 11.05 16.06 9.74
N GLY A 20 10.99 17.37 10.00
CA GLY A 20 10.51 18.37 9.04
C GLY A 20 11.28 18.39 7.71
N GLY A 21 12.49 17.84 7.66
CA GLY A 21 13.29 17.70 6.44
C GLY A 21 13.03 16.43 5.62
N LEU A 22 12.40 15.38 6.18
CA LEU A 22 12.26 14.08 5.51
C LEU A 22 10.80 13.72 5.16
N ILE A 23 9.85 13.95 6.08
CA ILE A 23 8.42 13.69 5.84
C ILE A 23 7.59 14.74 6.59
N PRO A 24 6.86 15.64 5.89
CA PRO A 24 6.02 16.62 6.56
C PRO A 24 4.87 15.93 7.29
N VAL A 25 4.67 16.26 8.57
CA VAL A 25 3.59 15.71 9.42
C VAL A 25 2.19 15.97 8.80
N SER A 26 2.03 17.04 8.02
CA SER A 26 0.81 17.35 7.27
C SER A 26 0.47 16.29 6.22
N VAL A 27 1.46 15.77 5.50
CA VAL A 27 1.27 14.71 4.50
C VAL A 27 0.92 13.39 5.18
N MET A 28 1.53 13.09 6.33
CA MET A 28 1.16 11.92 7.12
C MET A 28 -0.30 12.00 7.58
N LYS A 29 -0.73 13.14 8.14
CA LYS A 29 -2.13 13.36 8.53
C LYS A 29 -3.11 13.17 7.38
N TYR A 30 -2.72 13.58 6.17
CA TYR A 30 -3.53 13.39 4.96
C TYR A 30 -3.79 11.89 4.68
N HIS A 31 -2.77 11.03 4.72
CA HIS A 31 -2.91 9.58 4.46
C HIS A 31 -3.65 8.80 5.56
N PHE A 32 -3.77 9.36 6.76
CA PHE A 32 -4.53 8.77 7.87
C PHE A 32 -5.95 9.35 8.02
N ASN A 33 -6.34 10.32 7.18
CA ASN A 33 -7.69 10.88 7.20
C ASN A 33 -8.70 9.94 6.53
N VAL A 34 -9.12 8.93 7.29
CA VAL A 34 -9.93 7.79 6.81
C VAL A 34 -11.23 7.69 7.63
N SER A 35 -12.33 7.30 6.96
CA SER A 35 -13.62 7.00 7.62
C SER A 35 -13.94 5.50 7.60
N ASN A 36 -14.79 5.02 8.52
CA ASN A 36 -15.22 3.61 8.54
C ASN A 36 -15.89 3.19 7.22
N SER A 37 -16.71 4.07 6.63
CA SER A 37 -17.34 3.83 5.33
C SER A 37 -16.30 3.69 4.22
N TYR A 38 -15.24 4.52 4.26
CA TYR A 38 -14.12 4.39 3.34
C TYR A 38 -13.44 3.03 3.47
N VAL A 39 -13.13 2.58 4.69
CA VAL A 39 -12.40 1.31 4.93
C VAL A 39 -13.15 0.15 4.28
N VAL A 40 -14.47 0.06 4.50
CA VAL A 40 -15.30 -0.98 3.89
C VAL A 40 -15.29 -0.91 2.36
N LYS A 41 -15.41 0.29 1.79
CA LYS A 41 -15.36 0.49 0.33
C LYS A 41 -13.98 0.11 -0.24
N LYS A 42 -12.91 0.47 0.46
CA LYS A 42 -11.53 0.22 0.05
C LYS A 42 -11.16 -1.25 0.16
N ILE A 43 -11.56 -1.94 1.23
CA ILE A 43 -11.39 -3.40 1.33
C ILE A 43 -12.17 -4.11 0.21
N ARG A 44 -13.41 -3.69 -0.07
CA ARG A 44 -14.18 -4.23 -1.20
C ARG A 44 -13.47 -3.99 -2.53
N LEU A 45 -12.86 -2.82 -2.71
CA LEU A 45 -12.05 -2.50 -3.88
C LEU A 45 -10.83 -3.43 -4.00
N LEU A 46 -10.09 -3.64 -2.91
CA LEU A 46 -8.89 -4.48 -2.89
C LEU A 46 -9.23 -5.95 -3.22
N LEU A 47 -10.37 -6.45 -2.72
CA LEU A 47 -10.83 -7.81 -3.00
C LEU A 47 -11.45 -7.96 -4.39
N PHE A 48 -12.20 -6.96 -4.86
CA PHE A 48 -12.92 -7.00 -6.13
C PHE A 48 -12.58 -5.81 -7.04
N PRO A 49 -11.31 -5.67 -7.50
CA PRO A 49 -10.89 -4.46 -8.21
C PRO A 49 -11.47 -4.36 -9.63
N TRP A 50 -12.11 -5.42 -10.12
CA TRP A 50 -12.52 -5.56 -11.52
C TRP A 50 -13.79 -4.76 -11.83
N ARG A 51 -14.60 -4.46 -10.81
CA ARG A 51 -15.87 -3.74 -10.93
C ARG A 51 -15.74 -2.24 -10.66
N HIS A 52 -14.53 -1.76 -10.40
CA HIS A 52 -14.31 -0.39 -9.92
C HIS A 52 -14.06 0.62 -11.02
N LYS A 53 -14.51 1.86 -10.80
CA LYS A 53 -14.22 3.01 -11.65
C LYS A 53 -12.95 3.71 -11.15
N TRP A 54 -11.90 3.65 -11.96
CA TRP A 54 -10.56 4.14 -11.63
C TRP A 54 -10.35 5.65 -11.89
N SER A 55 -11.42 6.38 -12.21
CA SER A 55 -11.36 7.84 -12.38
C SER A 55 -11.13 8.52 -11.02
N ARG A 56 -9.98 9.18 -10.85
CA ARG A 56 -9.73 10.03 -9.68
C ARG A 56 -10.59 11.29 -9.74
N ARG A 57 -11.15 11.68 -8.59
CA ARG A 57 -11.95 12.91 -8.49
C ARG A 57 -11.01 14.06 -8.17
N VAL A 58 -10.81 14.94 -9.15
CA VAL A 58 -10.14 16.21 -8.94
C VAL A 58 -11.19 17.20 -8.47
N HIS A 59 -11.04 17.73 -7.26
CA HIS A 59 -11.84 18.88 -6.85
C HIS A 59 -11.11 20.13 -7.31
N ARG A 60 -11.79 21.02 -8.05
CA ARG A 60 -11.26 22.35 -8.31
C ARG A 60 -11.61 23.21 -7.11
N THR A 61 -10.61 23.69 -6.39
CA THR A 61 -10.81 24.69 -5.33
C THR A 61 -11.41 25.97 -5.93
N GLU A 62 -11.98 26.83 -5.08
CA GLU A 62 -12.59 28.12 -5.48
C GLU A 62 -11.64 29.01 -6.32
N ASN A 63 -10.32 28.80 -6.17
CA ASN A 63 -9.24 29.47 -6.92
C ASN A 63 -8.87 28.79 -8.26
N GLY A 64 -9.65 27.81 -8.73
CA GLY A 64 -9.42 27.10 -10.00
C GLY A 64 -8.25 26.10 -10.02
N GLN A 65 -7.55 25.91 -8.90
CA GLN A 65 -6.46 24.94 -8.78
C GLN A 65 -7.03 23.52 -8.59
N PRO A 66 -6.53 22.50 -9.31
CA PRO A 66 -6.92 21.11 -9.10
C PRO A 66 -6.26 20.56 -7.82
N GLU A 67 -7.05 20.29 -6.78
CA GLU A 67 -6.60 19.62 -5.56
C GLU A 67 -7.12 18.18 -5.52
N TRP A 68 -6.23 17.24 -5.19
CA TRP A 68 -6.60 15.83 -5.04
C TRP A 68 -7.34 15.63 -3.71
N GLN A 69 -8.48 14.92 -3.76
CA GLN A 69 -9.29 14.68 -2.57
C GLN A 69 -8.63 13.65 -1.62
N PRO A 70 -8.75 13.86 -0.29
CA PRO A 70 -8.19 12.93 0.70
C PRO A 70 -8.88 11.56 0.67
N PRO A 71 -8.26 10.52 1.28
CA PRO A 71 -8.82 9.17 1.40
C PRO A 71 -10.29 9.12 1.77
N ARG A 72 -10.72 9.90 2.76
CA ARG A 72 -12.13 10.00 3.15
C ARG A 72 -13.12 10.18 1.99
N ASP A 73 -12.75 10.97 0.97
CA ASP A 73 -13.65 11.41 -0.10
C ASP A 73 -13.34 10.77 -1.47
N ASP A 74 -12.11 10.31 -1.72
CA ASP A 74 -11.74 9.52 -2.91
C ASP A 74 -11.17 8.15 -2.53
N VAL A 75 -11.95 7.09 -2.85
CA VAL A 75 -11.57 5.68 -2.65
C VAL A 75 -10.29 5.30 -3.42
N ASN A 76 -9.96 5.99 -4.51
CA ASN A 76 -8.75 5.72 -5.29
C ASN A 76 -7.47 6.30 -4.68
N SER A 77 -7.56 7.22 -3.73
CA SER A 77 -6.39 7.83 -3.10
C SER A 77 -5.70 6.84 -2.13
N PRO A 78 -4.37 6.92 -1.97
CA PRO A 78 -3.62 6.03 -1.09
C PRO A 78 -3.79 6.41 0.38
N ASP A 79 -3.98 5.40 1.23
CA ASP A 79 -4.07 5.52 2.69
C ASP A 79 -3.04 4.63 3.37
N LEU A 80 -2.54 5.05 4.54
CA LEU A 80 -1.61 4.26 5.36
C LEU A 80 -2.33 3.49 6.49
N TYR A 81 -3.60 3.78 6.73
CA TYR A 81 -4.39 3.14 7.78
C TYR A 81 -4.61 1.65 7.50
N ILE A 82 -5.12 1.29 6.31
CA ILE A 82 -5.39 -0.10 5.95
C ILE A 82 -4.09 -0.93 5.88
N PRO A 83 -3.01 -0.47 5.22
CA PRO A 83 -1.72 -1.15 5.25
C PRO A 83 -1.21 -1.47 6.66
N LEU A 84 -1.26 -0.49 7.56
CA LEU A 84 -0.81 -0.66 8.94
C LEU A 84 -1.68 -1.68 9.69
N MET A 85 -3.00 -1.55 9.60
CA MET A 85 -3.93 -2.47 10.26
C MET A 85 -3.84 -3.87 9.68
N ALA A 86 -3.64 -4.02 8.37
CA ALA A 86 -3.46 -5.30 7.71
C ALA A 86 -2.13 -5.96 8.13
N LEU A 87 -1.05 -5.21 8.28
CA LEU A 87 0.22 -5.74 8.80
C LEU A 87 0.05 -6.34 10.20
N VAL A 88 -0.56 -5.58 11.12
CA VAL A 88 -0.83 -6.05 12.50
C VAL A 88 -1.74 -7.29 12.47
N THR A 89 -2.81 -7.25 11.70
CA THR A 89 -3.76 -8.37 11.57
C THR A 89 -3.08 -9.62 11.01
N TYR A 90 -2.20 -9.48 10.02
CA TYR A 90 -1.42 -10.58 9.47
C TYR A 90 -0.53 -11.23 10.53
N ILE A 91 0.20 -10.43 11.32
CA ILE A 91 1.07 -10.93 12.40
C ILE A 91 0.26 -11.70 13.45
N LEU A 92 -0.88 -11.14 13.88
CA LEU A 92 -1.75 -11.78 14.87
C LEU A 92 -2.39 -13.07 14.33
N LEU A 93 -2.83 -13.05 13.07
CA LEU A 93 -3.42 -14.22 12.43
C LEU A 93 -2.39 -15.34 12.24
N ALA A 94 -1.15 -14.99 11.93
CA ALA A 94 -0.05 -15.93 11.83
C ALA A 94 0.25 -16.60 13.18
N ALA A 95 0.29 -15.81 14.26
CA ALA A 95 0.43 -16.35 15.62
C ALA A 95 -0.75 -17.24 16.03
N LEU A 96 -1.98 -16.83 15.68
CA LEU A 96 -3.18 -17.62 15.93
C LEU A 96 -3.13 -18.97 15.19
N TYR A 97 -2.71 -18.97 13.93
CA TYR A 97 -2.58 -20.18 13.12
C TYR A 97 -1.59 -21.18 13.75
N SER A 98 -0.44 -20.70 14.24
CA SER A 98 0.52 -21.54 14.97
C SER A 98 0.00 -22.02 16.33
N GLY A 99 -0.73 -21.16 17.05
CA GLY A 99 -1.36 -21.52 18.32
C GLY A 99 -2.39 -22.63 18.21
N LEU A 100 -3.20 -22.61 17.15
CA LEU A 100 -4.18 -23.66 16.88
C LEU A 100 -3.54 -25.01 16.51
N GLN A 101 -2.27 -25.01 16.09
CA GLN A 101 -1.49 -26.23 15.85
C GLN A 101 -0.67 -26.68 17.08
N ALA A 102 -0.87 -26.06 18.24
CA ALA A 102 -0.09 -26.29 19.46
C ALA A 102 1.42 -26.05 19.28
N ARG A 103 1.81 -25.16 18.37
CA ARG A 103 3.22 -24.80 18.07
C ARG A 103 3.58 -23.37 18.42
N PHE A 104 2.73 -22.71 19.22
CA PHE A 104 2.95 -21.30 19.56
C PHE A 104 4.23 -21.11 20.37
N HIS A 105 5.11 -20.27 19.82
CA HIS A 105 6.24 -19.69 20.51
C HIS A 105 6.18 -18.17 20.29
N PRO A 106 6.47 -17.34 21.31
CA PRO A 106 6.39 -15.88 21.19
C PRO A 106 7.31 -15.33 20.08
N GLU A 107 8.38 -16.06 19.75
CA GLU A 107 9.31 -15.75 18.66
C GLU A 107 8.64 -15.67 17.28
N ILE A 108 7.52 -16.38 17.07
CA ILE A 108 6.79 -16.38 15.80
C ILE A 108 6.28 -14.97 15.46
N LEU A 109 5.87 -14.18 16.46
CA LEU A 109 5.46 -12.80 16.25
C LEU A 109 6.63 -11.96 15.70
N GLY A 110 7.81 -12.10 16.31
CA GLY A 110 9.02 -11.39 15.91
C GLY A 110 9.51 -11.81 14.53
N ILE A 111 9.57 -13.11 14.25
CA ILE A 111 9.97 -13.66 12.95
C ILE A 111 8.99 -13.22 11.86
N THR A 112 7.68 -13.32 12.11
CA THR A 112 6.64 -12.92 11.16
C THR A 112 6.67 -11.43 10.87
N ALA A 113 6.82 -10.60 11.92
CA ALA A 113 6.96 -9.15 11.77
C ALA A 113 8.23 -8.79 10.99
N SER A 114 9.37 -9.42 11.31
CA SER A 114 10.65 -9.18 10.63
C SER A 114 10.59 -9.60 9.16
N LYS A 115 9.97 -10.75 8.86
CA LYS A 115 9.72 -11.22 7.49
C LYS A 115 8.84 -10.23 6.72
N ALA A 116 7.77 -9.74 7.33
CA ALA A 116 6.87 -8.77 6.72
C ALA A 116 7.56 -7.43 6.43
N LEU A 117 8.32 -6.91 7.40
CA LEU A 117 9.10 -5.68 7.25
C LEU A 117 10.18 -5.83 6.18
N ALA A 118 10.88 -6.97 6.14
CA ALA A 118 11.87 -7.24 5.10
C ALA A 118 11.24 -7.27 3.70
N VAL A 119 10.07 -7.89 3.55
CA VAL A 119 9.32 -7.91 2.26
C VAL A 119 8.93 -6.50 1.83
N VAL A 120 8.36 -5.70 2.74
CA VAL A 120 7.97 -4.29 2.47
C VAL A 120 9.19 -3.46 2.10
N LEU A 121 10.30 -3.60 2.84
CA LEU A 121 11.52 -2.85 2.60
C LEU A 121 12.16 -3.22 1.24
N LEU A 122 12.22 -4.51 0.91
CA LEU A 122 12.76 -4.97 -0.36
C LEU A 122 11.94 -4.48 -1.54
N ASP A 123 10.61 -4.54 -1.45
CA ASP A 123 9.72 -4.04 -2.52
C ASP A 123 9.82 -2.52 -2.64
N PHE A 124 9.87 -1.80 -1.52
CA PHE A 124 10.09 -0.36 -1.50
C PHE A 124 11.39 0.04 -2.21
N ILE A 125 12.50 -0.63 -1.91
CA ILE A 125 13.80 -0.39 -2.56
C ILE A 125 13.71 -0.72 -4.05
N PHE A 126 13.13 -1.86 -4.42
CA PHE A 126 12.95 -2.26 -5.81
C PHE A 126 12.17 -1.20 -6.61
N VAL A 127 11.06 -0.70 -6.06
CA VAL A 127 10.24 0.31 -6.71
C VAL A 127 10.98 1.66 -6.83
N LYS A 128 11.67 2.09 -5.77
CA LYS A 128 12.45 3.34 -5.79
C LYS A 128 13.59 3.30 -6.80
N LEU A 129 14.34 2.20 -6.84
CA LEU A 129 15.40 2.00 -7.83
C LEU A 129 14.85 1.99 -9.26
N GLY A 130 13.74 1.31 -9.49
CA GLY A 130 13.09 1.31 -10.81
C GLY A 130 12.63 2.70 -11.25
N CYS A 131 12.08 3.50 -10.33
CA CYS A 131 11.70 4.88 -10.61
C CYS A 131 12.92 5.78 -10.90
N TYR A 132 14.02 5.57 -10.19
CA TYR A 132 15.28 6.26 -10.40
C TYR A 132 15.88 5.94 -11.79
N PHE A 133 15.98 4.66 -12.15
CA PHE A 133 16.50 4.25 -13.46
C PHE A 133 15.65 4.71 -14.65
N LEU A 134 14.33 4.84 -14.46
CA LEU A 134 13.40 5.31 -15.49
C LEU A 134 13.24 6.84 -15.51
N ASN A 135 14.00 7.56 -14.67
CA ASN A 135 13.97 9.02 -14.53
C ASN A 135 12.53 9.57 -14.42
N ILE A 136 11.73 8.96 -13.54
CA ILE A 136 10.36 9.39 -13.29
C ILE A 136 10.39 10.58 -12.33
N GLN A 137 10.56 11.78 -12.88
CA GLN A 137 10.51 13.02 -12.12
C GLN A 137 9.07 13.31 -11.66
N GLY A 138 8.88 13.58 -10.37
CA GLY A 138 7.68 14.21 -9.81
C GLY A 138 6.51 13.31 -9.36
N GLY A 139 6.48 12.02 -9.68
CA GLY A 139 5.40 11.12 -9.24
C GLY A 139 5.75 10.30 -8.00
N MET A 140 6.37 9.14 -8.24
CA MET A 140 6.61 8.10 -7.22
C MET A 140 7.89 8.32 -6.38
N SER A 141 8.84 9.12 -6.89
CA SER A 141 10.11 9.39 -6.21
C SER A 141 9.95 10.27 -4.97
N ASN A 142 9.09 11.29 -5.05
CA ASN A 142 8.88 12.26 -3.96
C ASN A 142 7.77 11.84 -2.98
N GLN A 143 6.83 10.98 -3.40
CA GLN A 143 5.73 10.50 -2.56
C GLN A 143 6.07 9.14 -1.95
N VAL A 144 7.04 9.12 -1.02
CA VAL A 144 7.45 7.91 -0.28
C VAL A 144 6.26 7.22 0.39
N LEU A 145 5.33 8.00 0.96
CA LEU A 145 4.16 7.49 1.66
C LEU A 145 3.16 6.79 0.72
N ASP A 146 2.97 7.29 -0.50
CA ASP A 146 2.10 6.66 -1.49
C ASP A 146 2.62 5.29 -1.91
N VAL A 147 3.94 5.18 -2.14
CA VAL A 147 4.59 3.90 -2.45
C VAL A 147 4.36 2.89 -1.34
N LEU A 148 4.61 3.31 -0.10
CA LEU A 148 4.44 2.47 1.08
C LEU A 148 2.96 2.06 1.27
N ALA A 149 2.02 2.96 1.00
CA ALA A 149 0.60 2.67 1.06
C ALA A 149 0.19 1.61 0.03
N TYR A 150 0.61 1.77 -1.23
CA TYR A 150 0.30 0.81 -2.28
C TYR A 150 0.93 -0.56 -2.02
N ASP A 151 2.17 -0.58 -1.54
CA ASP A 151 2.89 -1.78 -1.18
C ASP A 151 2.15 -2.58 -0.10
N GLY A 152 1.75 -1.92 0.99
CA GLY A 152 1.14 -2.62 2.12
C GLY A 152 -0.29 -3.15 1.89
N TYR A 153 -0.98 -2.78 0.81
CA TYR A 153 -2.30 -3.38 0.53
C TYR A 153 -2.24 -4.89 0.24
N LYS A 154 -1.07 -5.43 -0.12
CA LYS A 154 -0.89 -6.88 -0.36
C LYS A 154 -1.25 -7.74 0.85
N PHE A 155 -1.09 -7.20 2.06
CA PHE A 155 -1.42 -7.91 3.30
C PHE A 155 -2.91 -8.28 3.37
N VAL A 156 -3.81 -7.51 2.75
CA VAL A 156 -5.25 -7.85 2.70
C VAL A 156 -5.47 -9.16 1.95
N GLY A 157 -4.81 -9.36 0.80
CA GLY A 157 -4.89 -10.62 0.05
C GLY A 157 -4.23 -11.80 0.78
N VAL A 158 -3.11 -11.55 1.48
CA VAL A 158 -2.44 -12.57 2.31
C VAL A 158 -3.36 -13.03 3.45
N ILE A 159 -4.00 -12.09 4.16
CA ILE A 159 -4.95 -12.39 5.24
C ILE A 159 -6.07 -13.30 4.75
N MET A 160 -6.68 -12.99 3.59
CA MET A 160 -7.75 -13.83 3.02
C MET A 160 -7.28 -15.27 2.76
N THR A 161 -6.04 -15.42 2.30
CA THR A 161 -5.45 -16.74 2.05
C THR A 161 -5.19 -17.49 3.36
N LEU A 162 -4.69 -16.81 4.38
CA LEU A 162 -4.48 -17.41 5.71
C LEU A 162 -5.79 -17.83 6.37
N ILE A 163 -6.86 -17.03 6.25
CA ILE A 163 -8.19 -17.39 6.74
C ILE A 163 -8.69 -18.65 6.03
N ALA A 164 -8.51 -18.77 4.71
CA ALA A 164 -8.87 -19.99 3.99
C ALA A 164 -8.06 -21.20 4.50
N GLY A 165 -6.78 -21.03 4.79
CA GLY A 165 -5.95 -22.06 5.44
C GLY A 165 -6.50 -22.47 6.81
N LEU A 166 -6.91 -21.50 7.63
CA LEU A 166 -7.47 -21.73 8.96
C LEU A 166 -8.77 -22.52 8.94
N LEU A 167 -9.61 -22.29 7.93
CA LEU A 167 -10.88 -23.00 7.74
C LEU A 167 -10.72 -24.43 7.19
N ASN A 168 -9.50 -24.89 6.91
CA ASN A 168 -9.21 -26.22 6.37
C ASN A 168 -10.02 -26.58 5.11
N VAL A 169 -10.29 -25.62 4.23
CA VAL A 169 -11.13 -25.80 3.02
C VAL A 169 -10.51 -26.69 1.92
N GLY A 170 -9.38 -27.34 2.21
CA GLY A 170 -8.66 -28.21 1.28
C GLY A 170 -7.70 -27.46 0.34
N ARG A 171 -6.73 -28.20 -0.20
CA ARG A 171 -5.60 -27.66 -0.99
C ARG A 171 -6.03 -26.93 -2.27
N THR A 172 -7.11 -27.40 -2.90
CA THR A 172 -7.64 -26.82 -4.14
C THR A 172 -8.23 -25.44 -3.88
N LEU A 173 -9.15 -25.33 -2.93
CA LEU A 173 -9.78 -24.05 -2.58
C LEU A 173 -8.76 -23.06 -2.02
N TYR A 174 -7.81 -23.52 -1.20
CA TYR A 174 -6.70 -22.70 -0.72
C TYR A 174 -5.89 -22.09 -1.89
N SER A 175 -5.50 -22.92 -2.86
CA SER A 175 -4.76 -22.46 -4.05
C SER A 175 -5.59 -21.48 -4.89
N LEU A 176 -6.90 -21.71 -5.02
CA LEU A 176 -7.80 -20.80 -5.74
C LEU A 176 -7.94 -19.44 -5.02
N VAL A 177 -8.07 -19.42 -3.69
CA VAL A 177 -8.12 -18.18 -2.91
C VAL A 177 -6.81 -17.41 -3.00
N PHE A 178 -5.67 -18.11 -2.93
CA PHE A 178 -4.35 -17.51 -3.11
C PHE A 178 -4.22 -16.88 -4.51
N LEU A 179 -4.54 -17.64 -5.55
CA LEU A 179 -4.43 -17.19 -6.94
C LEU A 179 -5.37 -16.00 -7.21
N TYR A 180 -6.60 -16.05 -6.69
CA TYR A 180 -7.54 -14.95 -6.77
C TYR A 180 -7.01 -13.69 -6.06
N SER A 181 -6.53 -13.83 -4.83
CA SER A 181 -5.99 -12.72 -4.03
C SER A 181 -4.77 -12.09 -4.69
N PHE A 182 -3.91 -12.90 -5.31
CA PHE A 182 -2.79 -12.44 -6.11
C PHE A 182 -3.27 -11.64 -7.33
N PHE A 183 -4.17 -12.20 -8.15
CA PHE A 183 -4.66 -11.49 -9.34
C PHE A 183 -5.40 -10.20 -9.00
N ALA A 184 -6.18 -10.18 -7.92
CA ALA A 184 -6.81 -8.97 -7.41
C ALA A 184 -5.78 -7.91 -7.03
N THR A 185 -4.77 -8.27 -6.23
CA THR A 185 -3.69 -7.36 -5.81
C THR A 185 -2.88 -6.85 -7.00
N ALA A 186 -2.47 -7.73 -7.91
CA ALA A 186 -1.71 -7.37 -9.11
C ALA A 186 -2.50 -6.42 -10.02
N PHE A 187 -3.78 -6.72 -10.28
CA PHE A 187 -4.64 -5.86 -11.08
C PHE A 187 -4.85 -4.49 -10.41
N PHE A 188 -5.07 -4.48 -9.08
CA PHE A 188 -5.21 -3.25 -8.31
C PHE A 188 -3.96 -2.37 -8.41
N LEU A 189 -2.76 -2.94 -8.26
CA LEU A 189 -1.50 -2.20 -8.39
C LEU A 189 -1.31 -1.67 -9.80
N LEU A 190 -1.52 -2.49 -10.83
CA LEU A 190 -1.42 -2.07 -12.23
C LEU A 190 -2.33 -0.87 -12.53
N ARG A 191 -3.57 -0.89 -12.04
CA ARG A 191 -4.54 0.19 -12.25
C ARG A 191 -4.25 1.44 -11.43
N SER A 192 -3.87 1.28 -10.17
CA SER A 192 -3.59 2.39 -9.26
C SER A 192 -2.32 3.13 -9.66
N LEU A 193 -1.24 2.39 -9.92
CA LEU A 193 0.08 2.95 -10.23
C LEU A 193 0.19 3.47 -11.67
N ARG A 194 -0.65 2.98 -12.60
CA ARG A 194 -0.70 3.50 -13.98
C ARG A 194 -0.85 5.02 -14.02
N HIS A 195 -1.76 5.58 -13.23
CA HIS A 195 -2.02 7.02 -13.20
C HIS A 195 -0.92 7.83 -12.51
N MET A 196 0.00 7.19 -11.79
CA MET A 196 1.14 7.84 -11.12
C MET A 196 2.42 7.76 -11.94
N VAL A 197 2.60 6.69 -12.72
CA VAL A 197 3.79 6.44 -13.54
C VAL A 197 3.66 7.01 -14.95
N LEU A 198 2.43 7.11 -15.46
CA LEU A 198 2.12 7.73 -16.74
C LEU A 198 1.39 9.06 -16.47
N PRO A 199 2.08 10.22 -16.55
CA PRO A 199 1.38 11.49 -16.59
C PRO A 199 0.44 11.48 -17.79
N ASP A 200 -0.82 11.90 -17.60
CA ASP A 200 -1.75 12.04 -18.72
C ASP A 200 -1.15 13.02 -19.74
N ALA A 201 -1.16 12.66 -21.01
CA ALA A 201 -0.58 13.45 -22.10
C ALA A 201 -1.21 14.85 -22.24
N SER A 202 -2.35 15.09 -21.58
CA SER A 202 -3.04 16.38 -21.48
C SER A 202 -2.48 17.32 -20.40
N ALA A 203 -1.63 16.83 -19.48
CA ALA A 203 -1.08 17.62 -18.37
C ALA A 203 0.36 18.12 -18.60
N THR A 204 1.07 17.58 -19.59
CA THR A 204 2.46 17.97 -19.91
C THR A 204 2.57 18.44 -21.35
N ALA A 205 3.09 19.65 -21.56
CA ALA A 205 3.27 20.30 -22.87
C ALA A 205 4.20 19.55 -23.86
N ALA A 206 4.81 18.44 -23.44
CA ALA A 206 5.61 17.56 -24.29
C ALA A 206 5.09 16.10 -24.19
N PRO A 207 4.76 15.44 -25.30
CA PRO A 207 4.37 14.04 -25.28
C PRO A 207 5.54 13.16 -24.83
N VAL A 208 5.31 12.30 -23.83
CA VAL A 208 6.30 11.32 -23.38
C VAL A 208 6.68 10.41 -24.56
N ASN A 209 7.98 10.22 -24.79
CA ASN A 209 8.47 9.36 -25.87
C ASN A 209 7.83 7.96 -25.78
N PRO A 210 7.25 7.42 -26.87
CA PRO A 210 6.61 6.10 -26.87
C PRO A 210 7.52 4.97 -26.37
N ALA A 211 8.83 5.05 -26.59
CA ALA A 211 9.80 4.09 -26.06
C ALA A 211 9.91 4.15 -24.52
N GLN A 212 9.91 5.35 -23.94
CA GLN A 212 9.92 5.53 -22.48
C GLN A 212 8.60 5.07 -21.86
N ARG A 213 7.48 5.32 -22.54
CA ARG A 213 6.16 4.84 -22.13
C ARG A 213 6.11 3.31 -22.03
N SER A 214 6.64 2.62 -23.03
CA SER A 214 6.71 1.16 -23.05
C SER A 214 7.53 0.61 -21.87
N ARG A 215 8.73 1.18 -21.63
CA ARG A 215 9.59 0.78 -20.49
C ARG A 215 8.90 0.97 -19.13
N ARG A 216 8.17 2.07 -18.95
CA ARG A 216 7.40 2.34 -17.72
C ARG A 216 6.26 1.33 -17.50
N ILE A 217 5.57 0.93 -18.58
CA ILE A 217 4.53 -0.11 -18.51
C ILE A 217 5.16 -1.47 -18.16
N THR A 218 6.29 -1.82 -18.77
CA THR A 218 7.01 -3.05 -18.43
C THR A 218 7.46 -3.06 -16.97
N PHE A 219 7.94 -1.93 -16.45
CA PHE A 219 8.28 -1.80 -15.03
C PHE A 219 7.08 -2.00 -14.10
N LEU A 220 5.94 -1.38 -14.40
CA LEU A 220 4.69 -1.62 -13.65
C LEU A 220 4.29 -3.10 -13.65
N PHE A 221 4.46 -3.76 -14.79
CA PHE A 221 4.20 -5.20 -14.91
C PHE A 221 5.16 -6.01 -14.04
N LEU A 222 6.45 -5.68 -14.04
CA LEU A 222 7.44 -6.32 -13.17
C LEU A 222 7.07 -6.16 -11.68
N VAL A 223 6.71 -4.94 -11.25
CA VAL A 223 6.25 -4.68 -9.86
C VAL A 223 5.02 -5.50 -9.51
N ALA A 224 4.09 -5.71 -10.45
CA ALA A 224 2.91 -6.55 -10.22
C ALA A 224 3.25 -8.04 -10.15
N VAL A 225 4.19 -8.51 -10.98
CA VAL A 225 4.64 -9.92 -10.99
C VAL A 225 5.44 -10.25 -9.73
N THR A 226 6.32 -9.36 -9.25
CA THR A 226 7.08 -9.59 -8.01
C THR A 226 6.17 -9.79 -6.79
N GLN A 227 4.94 -9.27 -6.81
CA GLN A 227 3.96 -9.51 -5.75
C GLN A 227 3.64 -10.99 -5.53
N ILE A 228 3.69 -11.84 -6.57
CA ILE A 228 3.41 -13.27 -6.39
C ILE A 228 4.45 -13.91 -5.47
N VAL A 229 5.71 -13.49 -5.62
CA VAL A 229 6.83 -13.99 -4.83
C VAL A 229 6.69 -13.51 -3.40
N TYR A 230 6.44 -12.22 -3.19
CA TYR A 230 6.25 -11.65 -1.86
C TYR A 230 5.05 -12.23 -1.13
N MET A 231 3.88 -12.31 -1.78
CA MET A 231 2.69 -12.91 -1.19
C MET A 231 2.90 -14.40 -0.91
N GLY A 232 3.57 -15.13 -1.81
CA GLY A 232 3.92 -16.53 -1.61
C GLY A 232 4.84 -16.76 -0.40
N ILE A 233 5.79 -15.87 -0.16
CA ILE A 233 6.65 -15.90 1.03
C ILE A 233 5.83 -15.59 2.28
N LEU A 234 4.96 -14.56 2.24
CA LEU A 234 4.16 -14.12 3.38
C LEU A 234 3.14 -15.16 3.84
N VAL A 235 2.46 -15.81 2.91
CA VAL A 235 1.42 -16.81 3.19
C VAL A 235 1.97 -18.07 3.89
N ARG A 236 3.28 -18.33 3.82
CA ARG A 236 3.92 -19.42 4.58
C ARG A 236 4.17 -18.97 6.01
N VAL A 237 3.28 -19.37 6.91
CA VAL A 237 3.35 -19.15 8.37
C VAL A 237 3.71 -20.45 9.07
#